data_AF-G0NH15-F1
#
_entry.id   AF-G0NH15-F1
#
_cell.length_a   1.000
_cell.length_b   1.000
_cell.length_c   1.000
_cell.angle_alpha   90.00
_cell.angle_beta   90.00
_cell.angle_gamma   90.00
#
_symmetry.space_group_name_H-M   'P 1'
#
loop_
_entity.id
_entity.type
_entity.pdbx_description
1 polymer ?
#
loop_
_entity_poly.entity_id
_entity_poly.type
_entity_poly.pdbx_seq_one_letter_code
_entity_poly.pdbx_strand_id
1 'polypeptide(L)'
;MALDGPRSAESVIGLHTYNSAADLTSGHVYVCSFFSEFAFHIFSITLEKNEFLFDLNTKNACTRPLNVFIKLLSASNVAKEFSHFASLPLSRLRTVDTFFDHPELNKLGHNYINASWIDGYREVRKFIVAPSPISDTVAQFWRSIYDRNSLVVVTLCKLTDEKGKPFIPLKHGEPTTYDDMTIELDNIRKVRPTTYSAVLKLSKKGVPITKTIVLIGYVGWGTMGYPQKPSDILDLVTDMNHMRTILRKQALADKKIDDSQRTPITLVCFDGFSRSCTVAALDILCRRLEASYGLGTPFVDILDTIARLRMLRGSACMRAEQFVFLSLSVLEYAIRHHLINVEDLDKISLHGFLVQANPETN
;
A
#
# COMPACT_ATOMS: atom_id res chain seq x y z
N MET A 1 59.07 -8.69 20.97
CA MET A 1 58.35 -7.59 20.29
C MET A 1 58.15 -8.00 18.84
N ALA A 2 57.00 -8.60 18.54
CA ALA A 2 56.58 -8.95 17.19
C ALA A 2 55.25 -8.24 16.94
N LEU A 3 55.19 -7.51 15.84
CA LEU A 3 54.02 -6.76 15.36
C LEU A 3 53.11 -7.74 14.63
N ASP A 4 51.89 -7.94 15.15
CA ASP A 4 50.84 -8.72 14.49
C ASP A 4 49.80 -7.75 13.91
N GLY A 5 49.60 -7.81 12.60
CA GLY A 5 48.56 -7.08 11.88
C GLY A 5 47.20 -7.77 12.01
N PRO A 6 46.08 -7.05 11.83
CA PRO A 6 44.76 -7.65 11.94
C PRO A 6 44.47 -8.56 10.74
N ARG A 7 44.24 -9.85 11.05
CA ARG A 7 43.72 -10.86 10.12
C ARG A 7 42.29 -10.52 9.69
N SER A 8 42.04 -10.77 8.41
CA SER A 8 40.74 -10.73 7.73
C SER A 8 39.65 -11.50 8.47
N ALA A 9 38.52 -10.84 8.74
CA ALA A 9 37.27 -11.51 9.10
C ALA A 9 36.39 -11.60 7.84
N GLU A 10 36.15 -12.82 7.40
CA GLU A 10 35.21 -13.17 6.33
C GLU A 10 33.80 -12.68 6.70
N SER A 11 33.18 -11.87 5.83
CA SER A 11 31.79 -11.44 6.00
C SER A 11 30.85 -12.60 5.62
N VAL A 12 30.51 -13.42 6.61
CA VAL A 12 29.38 -14.36 6.53
C VAL A 12 28.10 -13.53 6.42
N ILE A 13 27.51 -13.50 5.22
CA ILE A 13 26.18 -12.94 4.99
C ILE A 13 25.17 -13.89 5.64
N GLY A 14 24.86 -13.65 6.91
CA GLY A 14 23.78 -14.31 7.62
C GLY A 14 22.43 -13.82 7.10
N LEU A 15 21.69 -14.69 6.41
CA LEU A 15 20.25 -14.55 6.26
C LEU A 15 19.62 -14.61 7.67
N HIS A 16 19.36 -13.46 8.28
CA HIS A 16 18.51 -13.39 9.46
C HIS A 16 17.08 -13.69 9.03
N THR A 17 16.67 -14.96 9.18
CA THR A 17 15.26 -15.32 9.33
C THR A 17 14.74 -14.65 10.59
N TYR A 18 13.96 -13.58 10.44
CA TYR A 18 13.17 -13.00 11.53
C TYR A 18 12.07 -14.00 11.91
N ASN A 19 12.41 -14.96 12.77
CA ASN A 19 11.44 -15.57 13.68
C ASN A 19 11.16 -14.55 14.79
N SER A 20 10.30 -13.56 14.53
CA SER A 20 9.75 -12.77 15.62
C SER A 20 8.55 -13.52 16.22
N ALA A 21 8.83 -14.50 17.06
CA ALA A 21 8.10 -14.52 18.32
C ALA A 21 8.50 -13.22 19.00
N ALA A 22 7.64 -12.21 18.93
CA ALA A 22 7.92 -10.93 19.54
C ALA A 22 8.05 -11.17 21.04
N ASP A 23 9.28 -11.11 21.53
CA ASP A 23 9.59 -10.96 22.94
C ASP A 23 8.94 -9.63 23.38
N LEU A 24 7.74 -9.75 23.96
CA LEU A 24 6.88 -8.64 24.40
C LEU A 24 7.40 -8.06 25.73
N THR A 25 8.67 -7.65 25.76
CA THR A 25 9.30 -7.09 26.97
C THR A 25 9.41 -5.57 26.98
N SER A 26 8.93 -4.87 25.95
CA SER A 26 8.66 -3.42 26.03
C SER A 26 7.68 -2.98 24.92
N GLY A 27 6.39 -3.09 25.22
CA GLY A 27 5.31 -2.74 24.30
C GLY A 27 4.93 -1.25 24.37
N HIS A 28 5.21 -0.51 23.30
CA HIS A 28 4.61 0.80 23.03
C HIS A 28 4.03 0.81 21.61
N VAL A 29 2.73 1.12 21.48
CA VAL A 29 2.03 1.33 20.21
C VAL A 29 1.58 2.80 20.16
N TYR A 30 1.81 3.49 19.04
CA TYR A 30 1.57 4.93 18.89
C TYR A 30 0.48 5.20 17.83
N VAL A 31 -0.59 5.92 18.18
CA VAL A 31 -1.70 6.28 17.27
C VAL A 31 -2.01 7.79 17.41
N CYS A 32 -2.07 8.53 16.29
CA CYS A 32 -2.32 9.98 16.24
C CYS A 32 -3.80 10.31 15.96
N SER A 33 -4.25 11.47 16.46
CA SER A 33 -5.65 11.93 16.51
C SER A 33 -6.11 12.73 15.28
N PHE A 34 -7.45 12.85 15.17
CA PHE A 34 -8.19 13.70 14.23
C PHE A 34 -9.00 14.76 14.99
N PHE A 35 -9.03 15.96 14.40
CA PHE A 35 -9.91 17.14 14.60
C PHE A 35 -9.28 18.42 15.18
N SER A 36 -9.44 19.47 14.38
CA SER A 36 -9.12 20.90 14.55
C SER A 36 -7.67 21.34 14.33
N GLU A 37 -7.54 22.56 13.82
CA GLU A 37 -6.38 23.14 13.12
C GLU A 37 -5.13 23.44 13.95
N PHE A 38 -5.03 23.03 15.22
CA PHE A 38 -3.88 23.40 16.04
C PHE A 38 -3.40 22.25 16.94
N ALA A 39 -2.11 21.92 16.81
CA ALA A 39 -1.25 21.04 17.61
C ALA A 39 -1.21 19.52 17.29
N PHE A 40 0.03 19.03 17.07
CA PHE A 40 0.41 17.63 16.94
C PHE A 40 0.84 17.09 18.32
N HIS A 41 0.27 15.98 18.78
CA HIS A 41 0.79 15.25 19.94
C HIS A 41 0.94 13.75 19.66
N ILE A 42 2.04 13.16 20.13
CA ILE A 42 2.39 11.72 20.04
C ILE A 42 2.28 11.15 21.46
N PHE A 43 1.55 10.05 21.66
CA PHE A 43 1.47 9.37 22.96
C PHE A 43 1.66 7.85 22.85
N SER A 44 2.26 7.27 23.91
CA SER A 44 2.52 5.83 24.09
C SER A 44 1.50 5.18 25.02
N ILE A 45 1.12 3.93 24.73
CA ILE A 45 0.35 3.07 25.64
C ILE A 45 1.31 2.14 26.39
N THR A 46 1.09 1.95 27.70
CA THR A 46 1.83 0.99 28.55
C THR A 46 0.84 -0.05 29.07
N LEU A 47 1.14 -1.33 28.90
CA LEU A 47 0.34 -2.44 29.45
C LEU A 47 0.88 -2.83 30.85
N GLU A 48 -0.01 -3.07 31.81
CA GLU A 48 0.39 -3.53 33.15
C GLU A 48 0.76 -5.01 33.17
N LYS A 49 1.54 -5.40 34.20
CA LYS A 49 2.00 -6.78 34.40
C LYS A 49 0.82 -7.70 34.73
N ASN A 50 0.61 -8.73 33.90
CA ASN A 50 -0.30 -9.88 34.06
C ASN A 50 -1.68 -9.86 33.38
N GLU A 51 -1.95 -8.99 32.40
CA GLU A 51 -3.10 -9.24 31.49
C GLU A 51 -2.72 -10.25 30.40
N PHE A 52 -3.35 -11.43 30.43
CA PHE A 52 -3.23 -12.44 29.36
C PHE A 52 -4.41 -12.37 28.39
N LEU A 53 -4.03 -12.21 27.12
CA LEU A 53 -4.84 -12.18 25.92
C LEU A 53 -5.14 -13.63 25.49
N PHE A 54 -6.39 -14.10 25.46
CA PHE A 54 -6.93 -15.08 24.49
C PHE A 54 -8.39 -15.46 24.84
N ASP A 55 -9.28 -15.39 23.84
CA ASP A 55 -10.31 -16.41 23.64
C ASP A 55 -10.46 -16.65 22.13
N LEU A 56 -10.30 -17.91 21.73
CA LEU A 56 -10.34 -18.47 20.39
C LEU A 56 -11.62 -19.30 20.29
N ASN A 57 -12.70 -18.72 19.77
CA ASN A 57 -13.77 -19.49 19.12
C ASN A 57 -14.83 -18.57 18.46
N THR A 58 -14.65 -18.24 17.18
CA THR A 58 -15.79 -18.22 16.24
C THR A 58 -15.29 -18.47 14.82
N LYS A 59 -15.78 -19.55 14.21
CA LYS A 59 -15.54 -20.00 12.82
C LYS A 59 -16.08 -19.08 11.72
N ASN A 60 -16.26 -17.79 11.97
CA ASN A 60 -16.81 -16.87 10.97
C ASN A 60 -15.72 -15.92 10.48
N ALA A 61 -15.16 -16.22 9.30
CA ALA A 61 -14.57 -15.19 8.46
C ALA A 61 -15.59 -14.05 8.35
N CYS A 62 -15.21 -12.86 8.82
CA CYS A 62 -16.13 -11.81 9.26
C CYS A 62 -16.76 -11.03 8.11
N THR A 63 -17.64 -11.65 7.33
CA THR A 63 -18.60 -10.93 6.48
C THR A 63 -19.60 -10.20 7.37
N ARG A 64 -19.26 -9.01 7.86
CA ARG A 64 -20.10 -8.23 8.79
C ARG A 64 -20.93 -7.21 8.00
N PRO A 65 -22.26 -7.17 8.20
CA PRO A 65 -23.07 -6.04 7.77
C PRO A 65 -22.52 -4.71 8.30
N LEU A 66 -22.66 -3.62 7.54
CA LEU A 66 -22.07 -2.31 7.88
C LEU A 66 -22.49 -1.82 9.27
N ASN A 67 -23.75 -1.99 9.65
CA ASN A 67 -24.26 -1.64 10.99
C ASN A 67 -23.60 -2.45 12.11
N VAL A 68 -23.34 -3.74 11.89
CA VAL A 68 -22.64 -4.62 12.84
C VAL A 68 -21.17 -4.21 12.94
N PHE A 69 -20.53 -3.91 11.80
CA PHE A 69 -19.16 -3.38 11.77
C PHE A 69 -19.04 -2.10 12.58
N ILE A 70 -19.92 -1.11 12.36
CA ILE A 70 -19.95 0.15 13.12
C ILE A 70 -20.14 -0.10 14.61
N LYS A 71 -21.13 -0.94 14.99
CA LYS A 71 -21.40 -1.25 16.40
C LYS A 71 -20.19 -1.89 17.09
N LEU A 72 -19.48 -2.80 16.42
CA LEU A 72 -18.29 -3.44 16.96
C LEU A 72 -17.12 -2.46 17.04
N LEU A 73 -16.95 -1.60 16.04
CA LEU A 73 -15.96 -0.53 16.09
C LEU A 73 -16.25 0.40 17.28
N SER A 74 -17.51 0.71 17.58
CA SER A 74 -17.87 1.53 18.73
C SER A 74 -17.78 0.85 20.09
N ALA A 75 -17.84 -0.49 20.12
CA ALA A 75 -17.86 -1.27 21.36
C ALA A 75 -16.51 -1.96 21.69
N SER A 76 -15.59 -2.08 20.72
CA SER A 76 -14.35 -2.84 20.87
C SER A 76 -13.19 -1.97 21.31
N ASN A 77 -12.41 -2.46 22.29
CA ASN A 77 -11.04 -1.99 22.49
C ASN A 77 -10.14 -2.53 21.37
N VAL A 78 -9.25 -1.68 20.84
CA VAL A 78 -8.33 -1.99 19.72
C VAL A 78 -7.58 -3.31 19.92
N ALA A 79 -7.27 -3.69 21.17
CA ALA A 79 -6.56 -4.91 21.52
C ALA A 79 -7.25 -6.22 21.07
N LYS A 80 -8.59 -6.29 21.12
CA LYS A 80 -9.32 -7.53 20.79
C LYS A 80 -9.31 -7.81 19.29
N GLU A 81 -9.60 -6.80 18.46
CA GLU A 81 -9.53 -6.91 17.00
C GLU A 81 -8.08 -7.10 16.51
N PHE A 82 -7.10 -6.49 17.19
CA PHE A 82 -5.68 -6.70 16.89
C PHE A 82 -5.22 -8.14 17.14
N SER A 83 -5.65 -8.78 18.23
CA SER A 83 -5.31 -10.18 18.53
C SER A 83 -5.74 -11.14 17.40
N HIS A 84 -6.88 -10.86 16.77
CA HIS A 84 -7.38 -11.61 15.63
C HIS A 84 -6.60 -11.29 14.33
N PHE A 85 -6.18 -10.04 14.15
CA PHE A 85 -5.35 -9.65 13.01
C PHE A 85 -3.93 -10.24 13.07
N ALA A 86 -3.32 -10.30 14.25
CA ALA A 86 -1.99 -10.84 14.47
C ALA A 86 -1.94 -12.37 14.28
N SER A 87 -3.05 -13.07 14.52
CA SER A 87 -3.15 -14.52 14.36
C SER A 87 -3.43 -14.97 12.92
N LEU A 88 -3.71 -14.04 12.00
CA LEU A 88 -3.89 -14.37 10.58
C LEU A 88 -2.61 -15.02 10.04
N PRO A 89 -2.69 -16.25 9.48
CA PRO A 89 -1.52 -16.98 9.05
C PRO A 89 -0.76 -16.18 8.00
N LEU A 90 0.53 -15.98 8.25
CA LEU A 90 1.46 -15.55 7.21
C LEU A 90 1.52 -16.69 6.20
N SER A 91 1.20 -16.41 4.94
CA SER A 91 1.39 -17.40 3.88
C SER A 91 2.88 -17.76 3.87
N ARG A 92 3.21 -19.02 4.21
CA ARG A 92 4.55 -19.60 3.97
C ARG A 92 4.82 -19.80 2.49
N LEU A 93 3.79 -19.61 1.66
CA LEU A 93 3.88 -19.61 0.21
C LEU A 93 4.62 -18.34 -0.20
N ARG A 94 5.90 -18.52 -0.57
CA ARG A 94 6.63 -17.61 -1.47
C ARG A 94 5.64 -17.01 -2.45
N THR A 95 5.56 -15.68 -2.51
CA THR A 95 5.04 -14.87 -3.63
C THR A 95 4.72 -15.73 -4.87
N VAL A 96 3.47 -16.19 -4.98
CA VAL A 96 3.10 -17.20 -5.99
C VAL A 96 2.97 -16.59 -7.39
N ASP A 97 2.92 -15.26 -7.51
CA ASP A 97 3.09 -14.57 -8.80
C ASP A 97 4.36 -13.71 -8.76
N THR A 98 5.51 -14.38 -8.73
CA THR A 98 6.74 -13.79 -9.27
C THR A 98 6.61 -13.83 -10.79
N PHE A 99 6.88 -12.72 -11.47
CA PHE A 99 6.70 -12.63 -12.92
C PHE A 99 7.63 -13.61 -13.66
N PHE A 100 7.11 -14.80 -13.95
CA PHE A 100 7.66 -15.75 -14.91
C PHE A 100 6.71 -15.82 -16.10
N ASP A 101 6.75 -14.81 -16.97
CA ASP A 101 6.19 -15.00 -18.30
C ASP A 101 7.21 -15.78 -19.15
N HIS A 102 6.81 -17.01 -19.48
CA HIS A 102 7.16 -17.79 -20.68
C HIS A 102 8.03 -19.07 -20.52
N PRO A 103 7.62 -20.21 -21.11
CA PRO A 103 8.38 -21.48 -21.22
C PRO A 103 9.70 -21.45 -22.02
N GLU A 104 10.19 -20.28 -22.45
CA GLU A 104 11.44 -20.16 -23.21
C GLU A 104 12.61 -19.64 -22.34
N LEU A 105 12.68 -20.11 -21.10
CA LEU A 105 13.64 -19.69 -20.09
C LEU A 105 15.08 -20.20 -20.29
N ASN A 106 15.49 -20.51 -21.52
CA ASN A 106 16.82 -21.05 -21.80
C ASN A 106 17.57 -20.19 -22.83
N LYS A 107 18.19 -19.06 -22.40
CA LYS A 107 19.60 -18.70 -22.76
C LYS A 107 20.20 -17.31 -22.37
N LEU A 108 19.50 -16.25 -21.91
CA LEU A 108 20.08 -14.87 -22.03
C LEU A 108 19.86 -13.80 -20.91
N GLY A 109 19.56 -14.16 -19.67
CA GLY A 109 19.49 -13.18 -18.56
C GLY A 109 18.13 -13.18 -17.86
N HIS A 110 18.15 -13.07 -16.54
CA HIS A 110 16.98 -13.35 -15.71
C HIS A 110 15.91 -12.25 -15.83
N ASN A 111 14.72 -12.58 -16.34
CA ASN A 111 13.54 -11.70 -16.43
C ASN A 111 12.82 -11.47 -15.09
N TYR A 112 13.52 -11.71 -13.98
CA TYR A 112 12.92 -11.63 -12.65
C TYR A 112 12.75 -10.17 -12.21
N ILE A 113 11.55 -9.85 -11.73
CA ILE A 113 11.28 -8.64 -10.97
C ILE A 113 10.46 -8.99 -9.73
N ASN A 114 10.87 -8.46 -8.57
CA ASN A 114 10.14 -8.62 -7.32
C ASN A 114 8.88 -7.75 -7.33
N ALA A 115 7.84 -8.20 -8.00
CA ALA A 115 6.54 -7.55 -7.98
C ALA A 115 5.45 -8.62 -8.08
N SER A 116 4.22 -8.28 -7.67
CA SER A 116 3.11 -9.25 -7.63
C SER A 116 1.82 -8.62 -8.14
N TRP A 117 0.99 -9.45 -8.77
CA TRP A 117 -0.38 -9.10 -9.11
C TRP A 117 -1.25 -9.06 -7.86
N ILE A 118 -2.10 -8.04 -7.78
CA ILE A 118 -3.17 -7.98 -6.79
C ILE A 118 -4.50 -7.78 -7.52
N ASP A 119 -5.47 -8.61 -7.17
CA ASP A 119 -6.84 -8.47 -7.64
C ASP A 119 -7.54 -7.31 -6.92
N GLY A 120 -8.32 -6.54 -7.67
CA GLY A 120 -9.26 -5.57 -7.13
C GLY A 120 -10.61 -6.20 -6.82
N TYR A 121 -11.54 -5.41 -6.31
CA TYR A 121 -12.91 -5.88 -6.14
C TYR A 121 -13.58 -6.16 -7.49
N ARG A 122 -13.92 -7.44 -7.74
CA ARG A 122 -14.47 -7.93 -9.03
C ARG A 122 -13.61 -7.58 -10.24
N GLU A 123 -12.31 -7.38 -10.04
CA GLU A 123 -11.39 -7.00 -11.10
C GLU A 123 -10.05 -7.74 -10.97
N VAL A 124 -9.83 -8.76 -11.80
CA VAL A 124 -8.59 -9.55 -11.79
C VAL A 124 -7.40 -8.70 -12.23
N ARG A 125 -6.25 -8.84 -11.56
CA ARG A 125 -4.98 -8.16 -11.86
C ARG A 125 -5.12 -6.64 -11.97
N LYS A 126 -5.89 -6.03 -11.07
CA LYS A 126 -6.10 -4.58 -11.02
C LYS A 126 -4.82 -3.82 -10.68
N PHE A 127 -4.00 -4.37 -9.79
CA PHE A 127 -2.76 -3.73 -9.35
C PHE A 127 -1.52 -4.59 -9.60
N ILE A 128 -0.40 -3.90 -9.78
CA ILE A 128 0.95 -4.46 -9.64
C ILE A 128 1.54 -3.83 -8.38
N VAL A 129 2.02 -4.63 -7.45
CA VAL A 129 2.71 -4.12 -6.26
C VAL A 129 4.19 -4.46 -6.34
N ALA A 130 5.05 -3.46 -6.14
CA ALA A 130 6.51 -3.59 -6.24
C ALA A 130 7.22 -2.76 -5.14
N PRO A 131 8.42 -3.15 -4.70
CA PRO A 131 9.28 -2.30 -3.92
C PRO A 131 9.83 -1.15 -4.78
N SER A 132 10.36 -0.11 -4.13
CA SER A 132 11.06 0.96 -4.84
C SER A 132 12.22 0.36 -5.63
N PRO A 133 12.35 0.66 -6.94
CA PRO A 133 13.46 0.13 -7.71
C PRO A 133 14.77 0.71 -7.18
N ILE A 134 15.77 -0.17 -7.04
CA ILE A 134 17.16 0.20 -6.81
C ILE A 134 17.86 0.42 -8.15
N SER A 135 18.99 1.13 -8.13
CA SER A 135 19.82 1.44 -9.31
C SER A 135 19.92 0.32 -10.36
N ASP A 136 20.18 -0.92 -9.92
CA ASP A 136 20.42 -2.05 -10.82
C ASP A 136 19.13 -2.60 -11.46
N THR A 137 17.97 -2.22 -10.92
CA THR A 137 16.64 -2.75 -11.29
C THR A 137 15.69 -1.74 -11.91
N VAL A 138 16.11 -0.47 -12.06
CA VAL A 138 15.28 0.61 -12.63
C VAL A 138 14.82 0.25 -14.04
N ALA A 139 15.70 -0.30 -14.87
CA ALA A 139 15.35 -0.71 -16.22
C ALA A 139 14.28 -1.79 -16.23
N GLN A 140 14.45 -2.86 -15.43
CA GLN A 140 13.48 -3.96 -15.34
C GLN A 140 12.13 -3.48 -14.80
N PHE A 141 12.12 -2.54 -13.85
CA PHE A 141 10.91 -1.93 -13.33
C PHE A 141 10.11 -1.19 -14.42
N TRP A 142 10.76 -0.31 -15.17
CA TRP A 142 10.11 0.43 -16.26
C TRP A 142 9.69 -0.47 -17.43
N ARG A 143 10.51 -1.48 -17.73
CA ARG A 143 10.19 -2.51 -18.74
C ARG A 143 8.93 -3.28 -18.34
N SER A 144 8.80 -3.63 -17.05
CA SER A 144 7.61 -4.28 -16.51
C SER A 144 6.35 -3.42 -16.65
N ILE A 145 6.44 -2.13 -16.33
CA ILE A 145 5.35 -1.16 -16.49
C ILE A 145 4.94 -1.03 -17.96
N TYR A 146 5.92 -0.92 -18.86
CA TYR A 146 5.70 -0.78 -20.29
C TYR A 146 5.00 -2.01 -20.86
N ASP A 147 5.55 -3.20 -20.63
CA ASP A 147 5.06 -4.44 -21.22
C ASP A 147 3.65 -4.82 -20.71
N ARG A 148 3.30 -4.41 -19.47
CA ARG A 148 2.00 -4.68 -18.84
C ARG A 148 0.96 -3.57 -19.01
N ASN A 149 1.25 -2.54 -19.81
CA ASN A 149 0.36 -1.40 -20.03
C ASN A 149 -0.07 -0.69 -18.72
N SER A 150 0.82 -0.62 -17.72
CA SER A 150 0.54 0.10 -16.48
C SER A 150 0.66 1.61 -16.68
N LEU A 151 -0.45 2.28 -17.01
CA LEU A 151 -0.45 3.72 -17.33
C LEU A 151 -0.38 4.62 -16.09
N VAL A 152 -0.66 4.11 -14.90
CA VAL A 152 -0.59 4.85 -13.63
C VAL A 152 0.39 4.17 -12.69
N VAL A 153 1.29 4.96 -12.12
CA VAL A 153 2.22 4.54 -11.07
C VAL A 153 1.95 5.39 -9.83
N VAL A 154 1.65 4.77 -8.70
CA VAL A 154 1.52 5.45 -7.41
C VAL A 154 2.74 5.13 -6.57
N THR A 155 3.47 6.15 -6.11
CA THR A 155 4.58 5.98 -5.18
C THR A 155 4.24 6.52 -3.79
N LEU A 156 4.53 5.71 -2.77
CA LEU A 156 4.34 5.99 -1.35
C LEU A 156 5.70 6.12 -0.63
N CYS A 157 6.77 6.31 -1.41
CA CYS A 157 8.14 6.50 -0.97
C CYS A 157 8.83 7.57 -1.82
N LYS A 158 10.09 7.87 -1.48
CA LYS A 158 10.92 8.80 -2.26
C LYS A 158 11.15 8.24 -3.67
N LEU A 159 11.43 9.13 -4.62
CA LEU A 159 11.75 8.78 -6.01
C LEU A 159 13.20 8.35 -6.22
N THR A 160 13.95 8.23 -5.13
CA THR A 160 15.37 7.90 -5.12
C THR A 160 15.59 6.65 -4.29
N ASP A 161 16.58 5.85 -4.68
CA ASP A 161 17.08 4.76 -3.85
C ASP A 161 17.85 5.27 -2.62
N GLU A 162 18.36 4.34 -1.81
CA GLU A 162 19.13 4.64 -0.59
C GLU A 162 20.42 5.41 -0.88
N LYS A 163 20.95 5.33 -2.11
CA LYS A 163 22.14 6.06 -2.57
C LYS A 163 21.77 7.42 -3.18
N GLY A 164 20.51 7.83 -3.10
CA GLY A 164 20.02 9.09 -3.66
C GLY A 164 19.89 9.09 -5.18
N LYS A 165 20.01 7.94 -5.84
CA LYS A 165 19.86 7.84 -7.30
C LYS A 165 18.39 7.77 -7.67
N PRO A 166 17.89 8.68 -8.53
CA PRO A 166 16.49 8.69 -8.90
C PRO A 166 16.16 7.56 -9.86
N PHE A 167 14.93 7.06 -9.83
CA PHE A 167 14.42 6.13 -10.84
C PHE A 167 13.56 6.80 -11.93
N ILE A 168 13.43 8.13 -11.88
CA ILE A 168 12.87 8.98 -12.95
C ILE A 168 13.80 10.17 -13.23
N PRO A 169 13.73 10.81 -14.40
CA PRO A 169 14.36 12.11 -14.60
C PRO A 169 13.80 13.15 -13.64
N LEU A 170 14.66 13.99 -13.08
CA LEU A 170 14.26 15.08 -12.17
C LEU A 170 14.11 16.43 -12.88
N LYS A 171 14.64 16.55 -14.10
CA LYS A 171 14.59 17.77 -14.91
C LYS A 171 13.63 17.60 -16.08
N HIS A 172 12.86 18.64 -16.32
CA HIS A 172 11.90 18.70 -17.42
C HIS A 172 12.61 18.64 -18.78
N GLY A 173 12.10 17.80 -19.69
CA GLY A 173 12.60 17.69 -21.06
C GLY A 173 13.97 17.01 -21.23
N GLU A 174 14.61 16.55 -20.14
CA GLU A 174 15.87 15.79 -20.20
C GLU A 174 15.58 14.28 -20.08
N PRO A 175 15.56 13.52 -21.18
CA PRO A 175 15.32 12.09 -21.12
C PRO A 175 16.49 11.36 -20.45
N THR A 176 16.19 10.40 -19.58
CA THR A 176 17.16 9.49 -18.97
C THR A 176 16.92 8.08 -19.49
N THR A 177 17.98 7.40 -19.91
CA THR A 177 17.90 6.02 -20.41
C THR A 177 18.50 5.05 -19.40
N TYR A 178 17.74 4.01 -19.07
CA TYR A 178 18.14 2.87 -18.26
C TYR A 178 18.08 1.62 -19.15
N ASP A 179 19.23 1.15 -19.62
CA ASP A 179 19.34 0.02 -20.55
C ASP A 179 18.55 0.25 -21.86
N ASP A 180 17.44 -0.46 -22.07
CA ASP A 180 16.54 -0.30 -23.23
C ASP A 180 15.34 0.63 -22.96
N MET A 181 15.19 1.17 -21.75
CA MET A 181 14.06 2.01 -21.36
C MET A 181 14.47 3.48 -21.28
N THR A 182 13.82 4.34 -22.04
CA THR A 182 14.01 5.80 -21.99
C THR A 182 12.80 6.45 -21.35
N ILE A 183 13.03 7.25 -20.31
CA ILE A 183 11.99 8.02 -19.59
C ILE A 183 12.28 9.49 -19.76
N GLU A 184 11.25 10.27 -20.08
CA GLU A 184 11.29 11.74 -20.13
C GLU A 184 10.24 12.30 -19.18
N LEU A 185 10.63 13.29 -18.37
CA LEU A 185 9.71 14.05 -17.53
C LEU A 185 9.10 15.19 -18.35
N ASP A 186 7.79 15.09 -18.61
CA ASP A 186 7.02 16.07 -19.37
C ASP A 186 6.39 17.16 -18.49
N ASN A 187 5.94 16.80 -17.28
CA ASN A 187 5.44 17.79 -16.33
C ASN A 187 5.48 17.24 -14.90
N ILE A 188 5.63 18.10 -13.90
CA ILE A 188 5.41 17.79 -12.49
C ILE A 188 4.64 18.92 -11.83
N ARG A 189 3.58 18.57 -11.10
CA ARG A 189 2.75 19.53 -10.38
C ARG A 189 2.43 19.05 -8.97
N LYS A 190 2.40 19.98 -8.03
CA LYS A 190 1.85 19.74 -6.70
C LYS A 190 0.32 19.76 -6.79
N VAL A 191 -0.33 18.68 -6.39
CA VAL A 191 -1.80 18.53 -6.44
C VAL A 191 -2.41 18.89 -5.09
N ARG A 192 -1.79 18.43 -4.00
CA ARG A 192 -2.16 18.70 -2.59
C ARG A 192 -0.88 18.92 -1.77
N PRO A 193 -0.95 19.43 -0.53
CA PRO A 193 0.23 19.57 0.32
C PRO A 193 1.12 18.31 0.41
N THR A 194 0.48 17.14 0.41
CA THR A 194 1.09 15.80 0.57
C THR A 194 1.14 14.99 -0.73
N THR A 195 0.66 15.54 -1.85
CA THR A 195 0.52 14.80 -3.12
C THR A 195 1.02 15.62 -4.31
N TYR A 196 1.83 14.99 -5.15
CA TYR A 196 2.23 15.53 -6.45
C TYR A 196 1.89 14.54 -7.58
N SER A 197 1.80 15.06 -8.80
CA SER A 197 1.56 14.28 -10.00
C SER A 197 2.57 14.67 -11.06
N ALA A 198 3.16 13.67 -11.71
CA ALA A 198 4.12 13.83 -12.79
C ALA A 198 3.65 13.09 -14.04
N VAL A 199 3.82 13.70 -15.20
CA VAL A 199 3.57 13.09 -16.52
C VAL A 199 4.92 12.67 -17.09
N LEU A 200 5.03 11.39 -17.42
CA LEU A 200 6.23 10.78 -17.98
C LEU A 200 5.95 10.24 -19.37
N LYS A 201 6.90 10.38 -20.29
CA LYS A 201 6.90 9.65 -21.56
C LYS A 201 7.86 8.48 -21.43
N LEU A 202 7.37 7.28 -21.72
CA LEU A 202 8.10 6.02 -21.60
C LEU A 202 8.25 5.38 -22.98
N SER A 203 9.49 5.20 -23.41
CA SER A 203 9.86 4.61 -24.69
C SER A 203 10.75 3.39 -24.48
N LYS A 204 10.61 2.37 -25.34
CA LYS A 204 11.43 1.16 -25.33
C LYS A 204 12.26 1.12 -26.61
N LYS A 205 13.56 0.85 -26.50
CA LYS A 205 14.49 0.81 -27.62
C LYS A 205 14.00 -0.17 -28.70
N GLY A 206 13.95 0.29 -29.94
CA GLY A 206 13.48 -0.52 -31.06
C GLY A 206 11.95 -0.65 -31.18
N VAL A 207 11.17 -0.02 -30.29
CA VAL A 207 9.71 0.01 -30.37
C VAL A 207 9.24 1.44 -30.65
N PRO A 208 8.47 1.69 -31.73
CA PRO A 208 8.05 3.04 -32.12
C PRO A 208 6.96 3.65 -31.22
N ILE A 209 6.41 2.86 -30.28
CA ILE A 209 5.31 3.28 -29.43
C ILE A 209 5.86 3.89 -28.14
N THR A 210 5.58 5.18 -27.94
CA THR A 210 5.81 5.88 -26.66
C THR A 210 4.51 5.93 -25.84
N LYS A 211 4.60 5.49 -24.58
CA LYS A 211 3.47 5.45 -23.64
C LYS A 211 3.54 6.64 -22.68
N THR A 212 2.39 7.28 -22.45
CA THR A 212 2.25 8.32 -21.43
C THR A 212 1.90 7.66 -20.11
N ILE A 213 2.72 7.90 -19.09
CA ILE A 213 2.55 7.36 -17.73
C ILE A 213 2.30 8.52 -16.78
N VAL A 214 1.28 8.40 -15.92
CA VAL A 214 1.08 9.34 -14.83
C VAL A 214 1.61 8.72 -13.54
N LEU A 215 2.60 9.39 -12.96
CA LEU A 215 3.10 9.07 -11.64
C LEU A 215 2.39 9.96 -10.61
N ILE A 216 1.80 9.37 -9.58
CA ILE A 216 1.21 10.08 -8.44
C ILE A 216 2.07 9.75 -7.22
N GLY A 217 2.68 10.77 -6.62
CA GLY A 217 3.50 10.59 -5.43
C GLY A 217 2.81 11.13 -4.19
N TYR A 218 2.72 10.29 -3.16
CA TYR A 218 2.21 10.66 -1.85
C TYR A 218 3.35 10.67 -0.82
N VAL A 219 3.57 11.83 -0.20
CA VAL A 219 4.64 12.06 0.78
C VAL A 219 4.13 12.18 2.22
N GLY A 220 2.83 12.04 2.45
CA GLY A 220 2.19 12.19 3.77
C GLY A 220 2.18 10.93 4.64
N TRP A 221 2.87 9.84 4.27
CA TRP A 221 2.81 8.58 5.03
C TRP A 221 3.53 8.62 6.40
N GLY A 222 4.44 9.57 6.62
CA GLY A 222 5.20 9.68 7.86
C GLY A 222 6.06 8.45 8.21
N THR A 223 6.47 8.36 9.48
CA THR A 223 7.36 7.32 10.03
C THR A 223 6.63 6.26 10.86
N MET A 224 5.45 6.59 11.41
CA MET A 224 4.69 5.73 12.34
C MET A 224 3.90 4.59 11.66
N GLY A 225 4.06 4.38 10.34
CA GLY A 225 3.46 3.25 9.62
C GLY A 225 2.06 3.51 9.05
N TYR A 226 1.43 4.64 9.35
CA TYR A 226 0.15 5.09 8.79
C TYR A 226 0.23 6.57 8.35
N PRO A 227 -0.65 7.02 7.43
CA PRO A 227 -0.64 8.39 6.93
C PRO A 227 -0.89 9.45 8.01
N GLN A 228 -0.19 10.58 7.93
CA GLN A 228 -0.38 11.72 8.84
C GLN A 228 -1.77 12.34 8.71
N LYS A 229 -2.35 12.28 7.51
CA LYS A 229 -3.74 12.67 7.22
C LYS A 229 -4.43 11.51 6.50
N PRO A 230 -5.08 10.59 7.24
CA PRO A 230 -5.72 9.41 6.66
C PRO A 230 -6.70 9.70 5.52
N SER A 231 -7.45 10.79 5.62
CA SER A 231 -8.33 11.34 4.59
C SER A 231 -7.65 11.52 3.23
N ASP A 232 -6.35 11.87 3.19
CA ASP A 232 -5.63 12.06 1.94
C ASP A 232 -5.50 10.75 1.13
N ILE A 233 -5.55 9.58 1.78
CA ILE A 233 -5.46 8.30 1.07
C ILE A 233 -6.78 7.98 0.35
N LEU A 234 -7.93 8.42 0.87
CA LEU A 234 -9.20 8.31 0.15
C LEU A 234 -9.18 9.15 -1.13
N ASP A 235 -8.61 10.36 -1.04
CA ASP A 235 -8.38 11.22 -2.21
C ASP A 235 -7.40 10.54 -3.18
N LEU A 236 -6.30 9.97 -2.70
CA LEU A 236 -5.33 9.23 -3.52
C LEU A 236 -5.96 8.03 -4.24
N VAL A 237 -6.80 7.25 -3.55
CA VAL A 237 -7.54 6.13 -4.13
C VAL A 237 -8.47 6.63 -5.24
N THR A 238 -9.13 7.75 -5.03
CA THR A 238 -9.98 8.39 -6.04
C THR A 238 -9.15 8.83 -7.25
N ASP A 239 -8.06 9.56 -7.01
CA ASP A 239 -7.17 10.10 -8.03
C ASP A 239 -6.56 8.99 -8.90
N MET A 240 -6.03 7.91 -8.29
CA MET A 240 -5.39 6.82 -9.04
C MET A 240 -6.37 6.09 -9.96
N ASN A 241 -7.61 5.86 -9.51
CA ASN A 241 -8.63 5.19 -10.31
C ASN A 241 -9.16 6.10 -11.43
N HIS A 242 -9.35 7.39 -11.12
CA HIS A 242 -9.80 8.38 -12.10
C HIS A 242 -8.76 8.55 -13.22
N MET A 243 -7.49 8.73 -12.85
CA MET A 243 -6.39 8.85 -13.82
C MET A 243 -6.24 7.59 -14.67
N ARG A 244 -6.37 6.40 -14.07
CA ARG A 244 -6.34 5.14 -14.81
C ARG A 244 -7.44 5.09 -15.88
N THR A 245 -8.64 5.55 -15.54
CA THR A 245 -9.78 5.57 -16.46
C THR A 245 -9.53 6.53 -17.63
N ILE A 246 -9.04 7.74 -17.35
CA ILE A 246 -8.73 8.74 -18.39
C ILE A 246 -7.64 8.23 -19.32
N LEU A 247 -6.51 7.77 -18.76
CA LEU A 247 -5.37 7.32 -19.56
C LEU A 247 -5.69 6.09 -20.40
N ARG A 248 -6.51 5.16 -19.87
CA ARG A 248 -7.00 4.02 -20.65
C ARG A 248 -7.81 4.50 -21.86
N LYS A 249 -8.78 5.40 -21.65
CA LYS A 249 -9.60 5.95 -22.76
C LYS A 249 -8.73 6.64 -23.82
N GLN A 250 -7.75 7.43 -23.39
CA GLN A 250 -6.83 8.09 -24.31
C GLN A 250 -5.95 7.09 -25.07
N ALA A 251 -5.39 6.10 -24.38
CA ALA A 251 -4.56 5.08 -25.02
C ALA A 251 -5.33 4.23 -26.03
N LEU A 252 -6.63 3.97 -25.80
CA LEU A 252 -7.52 3.32 -26.76
C LEU A 252 -7.78 4.21 -27.99
N ALA A 253 -8.06 5.51 -27.77
CA ALA A 253 -8.27 6.47 -28.86
C ALA A 253 -7.01 6.62 -29.74
N ASP A 254 -5.83 6.62 -29.12
CA ASP A 254 -4.54 6.69 -29.80
C ASP A 254 -4.09 5.34 -30.41
N LYS A 255 -4.88 4.27 -30.26
CA LYS A 255 -4.56 2.89 -30.69
C LYS A 255 -3.21 2.39 -30.14
N LYS A 256 -2.84 2.82 -28.94
CA LYS A 256 -1.63 2.38 -28.22
C LYS A 256 -1.85 1.11 -27.41
N ILE A 257 -3.12 0.80 -27.11
CA ILE A 257 -3.56 -0.42 -26.45
C ILE A 257 -4.84 -0.94 -27.13
N ASP A 258 -5.08 -2.24 -27.04
CA ASP A 258 -6.32 -2.87 -27.48
C ASP A 258 -7.36 -2.89 -26.35
N ASP A 259 -8.64 -3.01 -26.70
CA ASP A 259 -9.72 -3.07 -25.70
C ASP A 259 -9.62 -4.28 -24.76
N SER A 260 -9.10 -5.40 -25.25
CA SER A 260 -8.86 -6.62 -24.47
C SER A 260 -7.72 -6.49 -23.46
N GLN A 261 -6.81 -5.52 -23.65
CA GLN A 261 -5.64 -5.37 -22.80
C GLN A 261 -6.03 -4.72 -21.47
N ARG A 262 -5.50 -5.24 -20.37
CA ARG A 262 -5.64 -4.64 -19.04
C ARG A 262 -4.65 -3.49 -18.88
N THR A 263 -5.02 -2.52 -18.04
CA THR A 263 -4.17 -1.39 -17.69
C THR A 263 -4.05 -1.30 -16.17
N PRO A 264 -3.22 -2.13 -15.51
CA PRO A 264 -3.14 -2.15 -14.05
C PRO A 264 -2.57 -0.84 -13.48
N ILE A 265 -2.83 -0.59 -12.20
CA ILE A 265 -2.17 0.48 -11.45
C ILE A 265 -0.95 -0.11 -10.75
N THR A 266 0.24 0.45 -10.96
CA THR A 266 1.44 0.03 -10.21
C THR A 266 1.53 0.80 -8.90
N LEU A 267 1.58 0.09 -7.77
CA LEU A 267 1.72 0.66 -6.42
C LEU A 267 3.12 0.36 -5.87
N VAL A 268 3.87 1.42 -5.59
CA VAL A 268 5.26 1.36 -5.12
C VAL A 268 5.37 1.92 -3.72
N CYS A 269 6.05 1.17 -2.84
CA CYS A 269 6.53 1.67 -1.57
C CYS A 269 7.91 1.09 -1.30
N PHE A 270 8.55 1.43 -0.18
CA PHE A 270 9.92 0.99 0.08
C PHE A 270 10.07 -0.55 0.06
N ASP A 271 9.22 -1.27 0.79
CA ASP A 271 9.26 -2.74 0.90
C ASP A 271 8.40 -3.48 -0.14
N GLY A 272 7.51 -2.74 -0.82
CA GLY A 272 6.61 -3.31 -1.82
C GLY A 272 5.52 -4.22 -1.24
N PHE A 273 5.13 -4.06 0.03
CA PHE A 273 3.98 -4.79 0.58
C PHE A 273 3.25 -4.04 1.70
N SER A 274 3.89 -3.15 2.46
CA SER A 274 3.23 -2.53 3.61
C SER A 274 2.24 -1.44 3.17
N ARG A 275 2.75 -0.32 2.67
CA ARG A 275 1.94 0.85 2.29
C ARG A 275 1.14 0.56 1.02
N SER A 276 1.78 -0.08 0.04
CA SER A 276 1.14 -0.41 -1.24
C SER A 276 -0.08 -1.32 -1.06
N CYS A 277 0.04 -2.41 -0.27
CA CYS A 277 -1.11 -3.28 -0.03
C CYS A 277 -2.15 -2.62 0.87
N THR A 278 -1.78 -1.68 1.74
CA THR A 278 -2.75 -0.89 2.51
C THR A 278 -3.61 -0.01 1.59
N VAL A 279 -3.01 0.65 0.58
CA VAL A 279 -3.77 1.42 -0.43
C VAL A 279 -4.65 0.50 -1.27
N ALA A 280 -4.13 -0.65 -1.71
CA ALA A 280 -4.91 -1.64 -2.47
C ALA A 280 -6.10 -2.18 -1.64
N ALA A 281 -5.88 -2.50 -0.36
CA ALA A 281 -6.92 -2.94 0.56
C ALA A 281 -8.03 -1.91 0.69
N LEU A 282 -7.68 -0.63 0.85
CA LEU A 282 -8.65 0.44 0.99
C LEU A 282 -9.51 0.58 -0.27
N ASP A 283 -8.90 0.55 -1.47
CA ASP A 283 -9.65 0.55 -2.72
C ASP A 283 -10.64 -0.64 -2.79
N ILE A 284 -10.18 -1.85 -2.50
CA ILE A 284 -11.02 -3.05 -2.51
C ILE A 284 -12.20 -2.89 -1.55
N LEU A 285 -11.95 -2.40 -0.32
CA LEU A 285 -12.97 -2.21 0.70
C LEU A 285 -14.00 -1.17 0.27
N CYS A 286 -13.57 -0.01 -0.25
CA CYS A 286 -14.46 1.04 -0.75
C CYS A 286 -15.38 0.52 -1.88
N ARG A 287 -14.81 -0.14 -2.90
CA ARG A 287 -15.59 -0.68 -4.03
C ARG A 287 -16.55 -1.78 -3.61
N ARG A 288 -16.10 -2.63 -2.68
CA ARG A 288 -16.91 -3.72 -2.13
C ARG A 288 -18.09 -3.16 -1.33
N LEU A 289 -17.86 -2.12 -0.54
CA LEU A 289 -18.89 -1.43 0.21
C LEU A 289 -19.93 -0.78 -0.71
N GLU A 290 -19.52 -0.01 -1.72
CA GLU A 290 -20.43 0.61 -2.69
C GLU A 290 -21.31 -0.43 -3.40
N ALA A 291 -20.70 -1.49 -3.93
CA ALA A 291 -21.42 -2.53 -4.64
C ALA A 291 -22.41 -3.26 -3.74
N SER A 292 -22.04 -3.50 -2.48
CA SER A 292 -22.91 -4.15 -1.51
C SER A 292 -24.06 -3.27 -1.04
N TYR A 293 -23.83 -1.96 -0.91
CA TYR A 293 -24.84 -0.98 -0.60
C TYR A 293 -25.87 -0.89 -1.73
N GLY A 294 -25.44 -0.89 -2.99
CA GLY A 294 -26.34 -0.93 -4.16
C GLY A 294 -27.24 -2.16 -4.25
N LEU A 295 -26.91 -3.24 -3.52
CA LEU A 295 -27.74 -4.45 -3.39
C LEU A 295 -28.65 -4.44 -2.15
N GLY A 296 -28.62 -3.36 -1.35
CA GLY A 296 -29.38 -3.24 -0.10
C GLY A 296 -28.76 -3.95 1.10
N THR A 297 -27.57 -4.55 0.94
CA THR A 297 -26.87 -5.30 2.01
C THR A 297 -25.44 -4.78 2.17
N PRO A 298 -25.24 -3.54 2.64
CA PRO A 298 -23.91 -2.97 2.79
C PRO A 298 -23.08 -3.80 3.77
N PHE A 299 -21.86 -4.18 3.36
CA PHE A 299 -21.01 -5.02 4.18
C PHE A 299 -19.55 -4.59 4.07
N VAL A 300 -18.79 -4.80 5.15
CA VAL A 300 -17.35 -4.47 5.25
C VAL A 300 -16.64 -5.65 5.90
N ASP A 301 -15.53 -6.07 5.31
CA ASP A 301 -14.71 -7.15 5.86
C ASP A 301 -13.21 -6.90 5.59
N ILE A 302 -12.56 -6.35 6.62
CA ILE A 302 -11.16 -5.93 6.57
C ILE A 302 -10.23 -7.14 6.71
N LEU A 303 -10.54 -8.06 7.62
CA LEU A 303 -9.73 -9.24 7.90
C LEU A 303 -9.63 -10.16 6.68
N ASP A 304 -10.76 -10.44 6.05
CA ASP A 304 -10.85 -11.27 4.84
C ASP A 304 -10.16 -10.60 3.64
N THR A 305 -10.27 -9.26 3.54
CA THR A 305 -9.55 -8.50 2.51
C THR A 305 -8.04 -8.60 2.69
N ILE A 306 -7.53 -8.43 3.92
CA ILE A 306 -6.10 -8.57 4.22
C ILE A 306 -5.64 -10.03 4.05
N ALA A 307 -6.44 -11.01 4.47
CA ALA A 307 -6.12 -12.42 4.32
C ALA A 307 -5.93 -12.80 2.84
N ARG A 308 -6.84 -12.37 1.96
CA ARG A 308 -6.69 -12.55 0.51
C ARG A 308 -5.48 -11.83 -0.06
N LEU A 309 -5.21 -10.59 0.38
CA LEU A 309 -4.01 -9.87 -0.04
C LEU A 309 -2.73 -10.63 0.35
N ARG A 310 -2.68 -11.22 1.56
CA ARG A 310 -1.55 -12.02 2.03
C ARG A 310 -1.35 -13.31 1.24
N MET A 311 -2.37 -13.83 0.57
CA MET A 311 -2.22 -14.95 -0.37
C MET A 311 -1.48 -14.54 -1.65
N LEU A 312 -1.65 -13.30 -2.10
CA LEU A 312 -1.05 -12.79 -3.34
C LEU A 312 0.31 -12.13 -3.10
N ARG A 313 0.46 -11.38 -2.00
CA ARG A 313 1.69 -10.73 -1.56
C ARG A 313 1.90 -11.01 -0.08
N GLY A 314 2.78 -11.96 0.22
CA GLY A 314 3.17 -12.28 1.60
C GLY A 314 3.53 -11.00 2.37
N SER A 315 3.15 -10.95 3.64
CA SER A 315 3.37 -9.77 4.51
C SER A 315 2.57 -8.50 4.18
N ALA A 316 1.51 -8.60 3.36
CA ALA A 316 0.56 -7.49 3.19
C ALA A 316 -0.05 -7.07 4.55
N CYS A 317 -0.05 -5.75 4.81
CA CYS A 317 -0.65 -5.11 5.99
C CYS A 317 -0.29 -5.85 7.30
N MET A 318 0.96 -5.82 7.76
CA MET A 318 1.40 -6.52 8.98
C MET A 318 1.23 -5.73 10.27
N ARG A 319 1.06 -4.41 10.20
CA ARG A 319 1.06 -3.53 11.37
C ARG A 319 -0.36 -3.29 11.90
N ALA A 320 -0.51 -3.22 13.22
CA ALA A 320 -1.78 -2.96 13.90
C ALA A 320 -2.43 -1.67 13.41
N GLU A 321 -1.60 -0.65 13.26
CA GLU A 321 -1.97 0.71 12.89
C GLU A 321 -2.56 0.75 11.48
N GLN A 322 -2.11 -0.14 10.58
CA GLN A 322 -2.67 -0.25 9.23
C GLN A 322 -4.07 -0.86 9.26
N PHE A 323 -4.33 -1.82 10.14
CA PHE A 323 -5.66 -2.40 10.33
C PHE A 323 -6.65 -1.36 10.88
N VAL A 324 -6.24 -0.62 11.92
CA VAL A 324 -7.04 0.46 12.50
C VAL A 324 -7.29 1.56 11.46
N PHE A 325 -6.25 1.98 10.73
CA PHE A 325 -6.35 2.94 9.64
C PHE A 325 -7.38 2.51 8.59
N LEU A 326 -7.34 1.24 8.13
CA LEU A 326 -8.32 0.73 7.16
C LEU A 326 -9.75 0.78 7.73
N SER A 327 -9.90 0.48 9.02
CA SER A 327 -11.20 0.48 9.69
C SER A 327 -11.82 1.87 9.75
N LEU A 328 -11.02 2.86 10.16
CA LEU A 328 -11.46 4.25 10.24
C LEU A 328 -11.66 4.87 8.85
N SER A 329 -10.79 4.55 7.89
CA SER A 329 -10.88 5.10 6.53
C SER A 329 -12.10 4.59 5.78
N VAL A 330 -12.49 3.32 5.96
CA VAL A 330 -13.73 2.78 5.35
C VAL A 330 -14.96 3.41 5.99
N LEU A 331 -14.94 3.65 7.29
CA LEU A 331 -16.02 4.38 7.97
C LEU A 331 -16.14 5.81 7.42
N GLU A 332 -15.02 6.53 7.35
CA GLU A 332 -14.98 7.88 6.77
C GLU A 332 -15.50 7.88 5.32
N TYR A 333 -15.11 6.89 4.52
CA TYR A 333 -15.63 6.72 3.17
C TYR A 333 -17.15 6.53 3.16
N ALA A 334 -17.67 5.67 4.02
CA ALA A 334 -19.11 5.42 4.13
C ALA A 334 -19.88 6.71 4.47
N ILE A 335 -19.33 7.55 5.35
CA ILE A 335 -19.91 8.85 5.72
C ILE A 335 -19.86 9.82 4.53
N ARG A 336 -18.70 10.00 3.89
CA ARG A 336 -18.50 10.91 2.75
C ARG A 336 -19.40 10.59 1.56
N HIS A 337 -19.74 9.32 1.37
CA HIS A 337 -20.56 8.84 0.27
C HIS A 337 -22.04 8.58 0.67
N HIS A 338 -22.46 9.03 1.86
CA HIS A 338 -23.83 8.87 2.37
C HIS A 338 -24.33 7.41 2.37
N LEU A 339 -23.43 6.46 2.64
CA LEU A 339 -23.74 5.03 2.74
C LEU A 339 -24.27 4.64 4.14
N ILE A 340 -24.34 5.61 5.05
CA ILE A 340 -24.88 5.49 6.41
C ILE A 340 -26.03 6.49 6.54
N ASN A 341 -27.13 6.08 7.16
CA ASN A 341 -28.25 6.96 7.43
C ASN A 341 -27.85 8.03 8.45
N VAL A 342 -28.34 9.26 8.27
CA VAL A 342 -28.02 10.39 9.16
C VAL A 342 -28.35 10.08 10.62
N GLU A 343 -29.47 9.41 10.88
CA GLU A 343 -29.90 9.01 12.23
C GLU A 343 -28.96 8.00 12.92
N ASP A 344 -28.17 7.26 12.13
CA ASP A 344 -27.21 6.30 12.65
C ASP A 344 -25.84 6.93 12.92
N LEU A 345 -25.56 8.13 12.40
CA LEU A 345 -24.30 8.84 12.64
C LEU A 345 -24.12 9.19 14.12
N ASP A 346 -25.17 9.65 14.78
CA ASP A 346 -25.14 10.03 16.20
C ASP A 346 -24.90 8.83 17.13
N LYS A 347 -25.09 7.60 16.63
CA LYS A 347 -24.87 6.35 17.38
C LYS A 347 -23.41 5.88 17.28
N ILE A 348 -22.60 6.48 16.43
CA ILE A 348 -21.20 6.12 16.23
C ILE A 348 -20.37 6.74 17.36
N SER A 349 -19.99 5.93 18.35
CA SER A 349 -19.02 6.35 19.37
C SER A 349 -17.63 5.85 19.01
N LEU A 350 -16.65 6.74 18.89
CA LEU A 350 -15.24 6.40 18.72
C LEU A 350 -14.41 6.74 19.95
N HIS A 351 -15.04 6.88 21.13
CA HIS A 351 -14.35 7.31 22.36
C HIS A 351 -13.22 6.36 22.79
N GLY A 352 -13.33 5.04 22.50
CA GLY A 352 -12.25 4.08 22.73
C GLY A 352 -11.11 4.11 21.69
N PHE A 353 -11.28 4.87 20.61
CA PHE A 353 -10.26 5.19 19.60
C PHE A 353 -9.70 6.60 19.80
N LEU A 354 -10.29 7.40 20.71
CA LEU A 354 -9.83 8.74 21.09
C LEU A 354 -8.88 8.63 22.29
N VAL A 355 -7.65 9.11 22.08
CA VAL A 355 -6.59 9.15 23.11
C VAL A 355 -6.70 10.45 23.90
N GLN A 356 -6.69 10.38 25.24
CA GLN A 356 -6.61 11.55 26.11
C GLN A 356 -5.21 12.20 26.04
N ALA A 357 -5.16 13.53 26.11
CA ALA A 357 -3.89 14.28 26.10
C ALA A 357 -3.05 13.94 27.34
N ASN A 358 -1.76 13.63 27.16
CA ASN A 358 -0.81 13.53 28.26
C ASN A 358 -0.46 14.95 28.73
N PRO A 359 -0.69 15.32 30.00
CA PRO A 359 -0.44 16.67 30.51
C PRO A 359 1.05 17.06 30.58
N GLU A 360 2.00 16.16 30.30
CA GLU A 360 3.44 16.39 30.52
C GLU A 360 4.24 16.80 29.27
N THR A 361 3.63 16.94 28.09
CA THR A 361 4.34 17.41 26.88
C THR A 361 3.78 18.74 26.40
N ASN A 362 4.28 19.82 27.02
CA ASN A 362 4.27 21.20 26.50
C ASN A 362 5.66 21.53 25.93
#